data_AF-A0A845A4E7-F1
#
_entry.id   AF-A0A845A4E7-F1
#
_cell.length_a   1.000
_cell.length_b   1.000
_cell.length_c   1.000
_cell.angle_alpha   90.00
_cell.angle_beta   90.00
_cell.angle_gamma   90.00
#
_symmetry.space_group_name_H-M   'P 1'
#
loop_
_entity.id
_entity.type
_entity.pdbx_description
1 polymer ?
#
loop_
_entity_poly.entity_id
_entity_poly.type
_entity_poly.pdbx_seq_one_letter_code
_entity_poly.pdbx_strand_id
1 'polypeptide(L)'
;MMFTQTNLTLPARDADLADDEIGAGLYVDETLVELDTGDLVAMSVKPHREPNTGGLVVCAWARAVHADGSTICDNAGEIVENEYRATFTAGDVADYGVSHLTRQVLLLMLGEPLDDDVDENGISTGPLKVSQDVATSVSIRNDLMVATIAAGGESEGAGVLFPTDPSPL
;
A
#
# COMPACT_ATOMS: atom_id res chain seq x y z
N MET A 1 13.72 -4.15 -8.31
CA MET A 1 12.66 -3.94 -9.32
C MET A 1 12.38 -2.44 -9.35
N MET A 2 11.67 -1.92 -10.36
CA MET A 2 11.49 -0.48 -10.56
C MET A 2 9.99 -0.23 -10.77
N PHE A 3 9.33 0.37 -9.79
CA PHE A 3 7.97 0.91 -9.99
C PHE A 3 8.07 2.13 -10.88
N THR A 4 7.09 2.32 -11.76
CA THR A 4 7.05 3.47 -12.66
C THR A 4 5.87 4.33 -12.26
N GLN A 5 6.09 5.63 -12.12
CA GLN A 5 4.98 6.56 -12.05
C GLN A 5 4.16 6.41 -13.32
N THR A 6 2.88 6.01 -13.18
CA THR A 6 2.08 5.68 -14.35
C THR A 6 1.71 6.94 -15.12
N ASN A 7 1.54 6.81 -16.44
CA ASN A 7 1.01 7.90 -17.27
C ASN A 7 -0.53 8.00 -17.18
N LEU A 8 -1.17 7.04 -16.50
CA LEU A 8 -2.60 7.08 -16.24
C LEU A 8 -2.92 8.26 -15.30
N THR A 9 -3.67 9.23 -15.82
CA THR A 9 -4.16 10.36 -15.02
C THR A 9 -5.59 10.05 -14.61
N LEU A 10 -5.82 9.85 -13.32
CA LEU A 10 -7.16 9.69 -12.76
C LEU A 10 -7.77 11.06 -12.44
N PRO A 11 -9.10 11.20 -12.51
CA PRO A 11 -9.76 12.41 -12.03
C PRO A 11 -9.52 12.59 -10.52
N ALA A 12 -9.61 13.83 -10.05
CA ALA A 12 -9.74 14.08 -8.62
C ALA A 12 -11.01 13.41 -8.10
N ARG A 13 -10.92 12.82 -6.92
CA ARG A 13 -12.08 12.26 -6.22
C ARG A 13 -13.10 13.36 -5.97
N ASP A 14 -14.38 13.01 -6.06
CA ASP A 14 -15.47 13.93 -5.73
C ASP A 14 -15.35 14.37 -4.26
N ALA A 15 -15.33 15.69 -4.04
CA ALA A 15 -15.13 16.28 -2.73
C ALA A 15 -16.38 16.16 -1.82
N ASP A 16 -17.54 15.85 -2.41
CA ASP A 16 -18.79 15.67 -1.70
C ASP A 16 -19.02 14.24 -1.19
N LEU A 17 -18.14 13.29 -1.56
CA LEU A 17 -18.19 11.93 -1.03
C LEU A 17 -17.81 11.90 0.44
N ALA A 18 -18.58 11.16 1.23
CA ALA A 18 -18.21 10.88 2.62
C ALA A 18 -16.99 9.94 2.69
N ASP A 19 -16.25 9.98 3.80
CA ASP A 19 -15.03 9.17 3.99
C ASP A 19 -15.31 7.65 3.88
N ASP A 20 -16.55 7.22 4.14
CA ASP A 20 -17.01 5.83 4.05
C ASP A 20 -17.57 5.44 2.66
N GLU A 21 -17.73 6.39 1.73
CA GLU A 21 -18.21 6.10 0.39
C GLU A 21 -17.06 5.74 -0.56
N ILE A 22 -17.09 4.54 -1.14
CA ILE A 22 -16.11 4.09 -2.14
C ILE A 22 -16.31 4.89 -3.44
N GLY A 23 -15.48 5.92 -3.62
CA GLY A 23 -15.50 6.80 -4.79
C GLY A 23 -14.37 6.56 -5.76
N ALA A 24 -14.63 6.83 -7.04
CA ALA A 24 -13.61 6.88 -8.08
C ALA A 24 -12.71 8.11 -7.93
N GLY A 25 -11.47 8.01 -8.41
CA GLY A 25 -10.48 9.09 -8.42
C GLY A 25 -9.43 9.08 -7.29
N LEU A 26 -8.54 10.07 -7.34
CA LEU A 26 -7.45 10.27 -6.38
C LEU A 26 -7.77 11.39 -5.39
N TYR A 27 -7.34 11.22 -4.14
CA TYR A 27 -7.24 12.30 -3.17
C TYR A 27 -6.15 13.31 -3.61
N VAL A 28 -6.26 14.54 -3.13
CA VAL A 28 -5.43 15.69 -3.58
C VAL A 28 -3.93 15.47 -3.35
N ASP A 29 -3.58 14.68 -2.34
CA ASP A 29 -2.22 14.36 -1.93
C ASP A 29 -1.76 12.97 -2.36
N GLU A 30 -2.58 12.25 -3.13
CA GLU A 30 -2.21 10.95 -3.68
C GLU A 30 -1.47 11.07 -5.00
N THR A 31 -0.57 10.12 -5.21
CA THR A 31 0.08 9.82 -6.49
C THR A 31 -0.25 8.38 -6.87
N LEU A 32 -0.64 8.18 -8.13
CA LEU A 32 -0.88 6.85 -8.67
C LEU A 32 0.45 6.19 -9.08
N VAL A 33 0.65 4.97 -8.58
CA VAL A 33 1.79 4.11 -8.86
C VAL A 33 1.29 2.82 -9.48
N GLU A 34 1.93 2.38 -10.55
CA GLU A 34 1.68 1.07 -11.14
C GLU A 34 2.81 0.12 -10.70
N LEU A 35 2.42 -0.97 -10.06
CA LEU A 35 3.34 -2.03 -9.67
C LEU A 35 3.75 -2.85 -10.89
N ASP A 36 4.85 -3.58 -10.79
CA ASP A 36 5.32 -4.50 -11.82
C ASP A 36 4.36 -5.68 -12.09
N THR A 37 3.44 -5.95 -11.15
CA THR A 37 2.32 -6.88 -11.30
C THR A 37 1.20 -6.34 -12.20
N GLY A 38 1.20 -5.03 -12.49
CA GLY A 38 0.13 -4.31 -13.19
C GLY A 38 -0.96 -3.76 -12.25
N ASP A 39 -0.84 -3.99 -10.94
CA ASP A 39 -1.76 -3.43 -9.95
C ASP A 39 -1.53 -1.93 -9.79
N LEU A 40 -2.62 -1.20 -9.54
CA LEU A 40 -2.60 0.23 -9.32
C LEU A 40 -2.73 0.54 -7.83
N VAL A 41 -1.84 1.40 -7.34
CA VAL A 41 -1.80 1.83 -5.94
C VAL A 41 -1.81 3.36 -5.90
N ALA A 42 -2.73 3.92 -5.11
CA ALA A 42 -2.71 5.35 -4.79
C ALA A 42 -1.94 5.56 -3.48
N MET A 43 -0.99 6.48 -3.48
CA MET A 43 -0.08 6.70 -2.35
C MET A 43 0.08 8.17 -1.97
N SER A 44 0.12 8.45 -0.67
CA SER A 44 0.48 9.76 -0.12
C SER A 44 1.67 9.60 0.82
N VAL A 45 2.65 10.51 0.73
CA VAL A 45 3.77 10.56 1.67
C VAL A 45 4.00 11.99 2.12
N LYS A 46 3.88 12.23 3.43
CA LYS A 46 3.96 13.56 4.04
C LYS A 46 5.10 13.64 5.05
N PRO A 47 6.24 14.23 4.66
CA PRO A 47 7.29 14.59 5.62
C PRO A 47 6.87 15.84 6.40
N HIS A 48 6.98 15.81 7.73
CA HIS A 48 6.84 16.98 8.60
C HIS A 48 7.93 17.02 9.66
N ARG A 49 8.42 18.22 9.98
CA ARG A 49 9.35 18.40 11.09
C ARG A 49 8.61 18.51 12.40
N GLU A 50 9.05 17.76 13.39
CA GLU A 50 8.49 17.82 14.73
C GLU A 50 8.99 19.09 15.45
N PRO A 51 8.09 19.97 15.94
CA PRO A 51 8.47 21.30 16.45
C PRO A 51 9.44 21.28 17.63
N ASN A 52 9.36 20.25 18.48
CA ASN A 52 10.08 20.20 19.75
C ASN A 52 11.43 19.49 19.63
N THR A 53 11.56 18.51 18.74
CA THR A 53 12.75 17.67 18.61
C THR A 53 13.61 18.05 17.40
N GLY A 54 13.02 18.77 16.42
CA GLY A 54 13.64 19.02 15.12
C GLY A 54 13.77 17.77 14.25
N GLY A 55 13.29 16.61 14.73
CA GLY A 55 13.23 15.35 14.02
C GLY A 55 12.29 15.43 12.82
N LEU A 56 12.44 14.49 11.90
CA LEU A 56 11.58 14.33 10.73
C LEU A 56 10.64 13.17 10.98
N VAL A 57 9.34 13.44 10.89
CA VAL A 57 8.32 12.39 10.86
C VAL A 57 7.87 12.25 9.41
N VAL A 58 7.86 11.02 8.91
CA VAL A 58 7.34 10.69 7.58
C VAL A 58 6.16 9.76 7.79
N CYS A 59 4.98 10.24 7.41
CA CYS A 59 3.76 9.43 7.36
C CYS A 59 3.52 9.05 5.89
N ALA A 60 3.36 7.77 5.62
CA ALA A 60 3.00 7.23 4.33
C ALA A 60 1.70 6.46 4.45
N TRP A 61 0.83 6.61 3.46
CA TRP A 61 -0.43 5.90 3.34
C TRP A 61 -0.59 5.43 1.91
N ALA A 62 -1.11 4.22 1.74
CA ALA A 62 -1.32 3.60 0.44
C ALA A 62 -2.62 2.81 0.43
N ARG A 63 -3.33 2.85 -0.70
CA ARG A 63 -4.48 1.98 -0.96
C ARG A 63 -4.41 1.41 -2.36
N ALA A 64 -4.90 0.18 -2.51
CA ALA A 64 -5.07 -0.41 -3.82
C ALA A 64 -6.29 0.19 -4.52
N VAL A 65 -6.16 0.47 -5.83
CA VAL A 65 -7.22 1.11 -6.62
C VAL A 65 -7.44 0.42 -7.95
N HIS A 66 -8.67 0.50 -8.47
CA HIS A 66 -9.00 0.15 -9.84
C HIS A 66 -8.55 1.23 -10.82
N ALA A 67 -8.66 0.95 -12.13
CA ALA A 67 -8.29 1.87 -13.19
C ALA A 67 -9.16 3.15 -13.27
N ASP A 68 -10.28 3.21 -12.54
CA ASP A 68 -11.10 4.41 -12.35
C ASP A 68 -10.76 5.16 -11.06
N GLY A 69 -9.85 4.63 -10.23
CA GLY A 69 -9.44 5.17 -8.94
C GLY A 69 -10.32 4.74 -7.76
N SER A 70 -11.34 3.92 -7.99
CA SER A 70 -12.13 3.33 -6.90
C SER A 70 -11.26 2.38 -6.08
N THR A 71 -11.48 2.36 -4.77
CA THR A 71 -10.69 1.55 -3.85
C THR A 71 -11.01 0.07 -3.99
N ILE A 72 -9.97 -0.77 -3.97
CA ILE A 72 -10.12 -2.23 -3.95
C ILE A 72 -10.42 -2.69 -2.52
N CYS A 73 -11.44 -3.53 -2.39
CA CYS A 73 -11.78 -4.21 -1.14
C CYS A 73 -11.37 -5.69 -1.19
N ASP A 74 -11.09 -6.26 -0.02
CA ASP A 74 -10.94 -7.69 0.16
C ASP A 74 -12.31 -8.41 0.17
N ASN A 75 -12.30 -9.74 0.33
CA ASN A 75 -13.54 -10.53 0.34
C ASN A 75 -14.44 -10.26 1.56
N ALA A 76 -13.91 -9.68 2.63
CA ALA A 76 -14.69 -9.24 3.78
C ALA A 76 -15.35 -7.87 3.54
N GLY A 77 -15.01 -7.20 2.43
CA GLY A 77 -15.45 -5.84 2.12
C GLY A 77 -14.57 -4.77 2.77
N GLU A 78 -13.44 -5.15 3.37
CA GLU A 78 -12.50 -4.22 3.98
C GLU A 78 -11.59 -3.61 2.90
N ILE A 79 -11.24 -2.34 3.05
CA ILE A 79 -10.36 -1.65 2.12
C ILE A 79 -8.95 -2.23 2.20
N VAL A 80 -8.35 -2.52 1.05
CA VAL A 80 -6.94 -2.90 0.97
C VAL A 80 -6.09 -1.61 1.04
N GLU A 81 -5.74 -1.23 2.26
CA GLU A 81 -4.89 -0.06 2.56
C GLU A 81 -3.86 -0.37 3.65
N ASN A 82 -2.83 0.47 3.70
CA ASN A 82 -1.78 0.40 4.72
C ASN A 82 -1.35 1.82 5.13
N GLU A 83 -0.90 1.97 6.36
CA GLU A 83 -0.32 3.21 6.89
C GLU A 83 1.01 2.90 7.59
N TYR A 84 2.03 3.70 7.31
CA TYR A 84 3.30 3.61 8.00
C TYR A 84 3.82 4.97 8.44
N ARG A 85 4.32 5.01 9.68
CA ARG A 85 4.90 6.20 10.28
C ARG A 85 6.31 5.91 10.77
N ALA A 86 7.29 6.61 10.20
CA ALA A 86 8.67 6.61 10.67
C ALA A 86 9.03 7.96 11.30
N THR A 87 9.87 7.92 12.34
CA THR A 87 10.45 9.12 12.95
C THR A 87 11.96 9.02 12.89
N PHE A 88 12.59 10.07 12.37
CA PHE A 88 14.02 10.19 12.19
C PHE A 88 14.57 11.31 13.06
N THR A 89 15.76 11.12 13.60
CA THR A 89 16.42 12.13 14.42
C THR A 89 16.95 13.27 13.56
N ALA A 90 17.30 14.40 14.18
CA ALA A 90 17.96 15.49 13.46
C ALA A 90 19.31 15.08 12.85
N GLY A 91 19.99 14.08 13.44
CA GLY A 91 21.23 13.49 12.90
C GLY A 91 20.97 12.74 11.61
N ASP A 92 19.97 11.86 11.59
CA ASP A 92 19.58 11.11 10.37
C ASP A 92 19.21 12.08 9.23
N VAL A 93 18.51 13.16 9.55
CA VAL A 93 18.15 14.19 8.55
C VAL A 93 19.38 14.91 8.02
N ALA A 94 20.40 15.13 8.84
CA ALA A 94 21.65 15.77 8.43
C ALA A 94 22.51 14.83 7.56
N ASP A 95 22.54 13.54 7.90
CA ASP A 95 23.39 12.55 7.24
C ASP A 95 22.80 12.07 5.89
N TYR A 96 21.49 11.82 5.85
CA TYR A 96 20.82 11.22 4.68
C TYR A 96 19.98 12.22 3.88
N GLY A 97 19.47 13.27 4.52
CA GLY A 97 18.57 14.24 3.91
C GLY A 97 17.13 13.75 3.77
N VAL A 98 16.19 14.70 3.76
CA VAL A 98 14.73 14.43 3.77
C VAL A 98 14.30 13.57 2.59
N SER A 99 14.77 13.86 1.37
CA SER A 99 14.37 13.13 0.17
C SER A 99 14.73 11.65 0.22
N HIS A 100 15.91 11.31 0.76
CA HIS A 100 16.33 9.92 0.92
C HIS A 100 15.47 9.21 1.97
N LEU A 101 15.24 9.84 3.12
CA LEU A 101 14.40 9.28 4.20
C LEU A 101 12.96 9.03 3.74
N THR A 102 12.36 10.00 3.04
CA THR A 102 11.04 9.86 2.44
C THR A 102 10.99 8.75 1.41
N ARG A 103 12.03 8.59 0.60
CA ARG A 103 12.15 7.50 -0.38
C ARG A 103 12.23 6.14 0.31
N GLN A 104 13.03 5.97 1.37
CA GLN A 104 13.08 4.68 2.10
C GLN A 104 11.71 4.27 2.63
N VAL A 105 10.95 5.22 3.16
CA VAL A 105 9.59 4.95 3.65
C VAL A 105 8.65 4.56 2.51
N LEU A 106 8.76 5.22 1.36
CA LEU A 106 7.95 4.87 0.18
C LEU A 106 8.31 3.48 -0.37
N LEU A 107 9.61 3.12 -0.42
CA LEU A 107 10.07 1.80 -0.82
C LEU A 107 9.52 0.72 0.12
N LEU A 108 9.60 0.94 1.43
CA LEU A 108 9.06 0.03 2.43
C LEU A 108 7.57 -0.23 2.21
N MET A 109 6.79 0.84 2.01
CA MET A 109 5.35 0.77 1.83
C MET A 109 4.93 0.06 0.54
N LEU A 110 5.70 0.21 -0.53
CA LEU A 110 5.51 -0.51 -1.78
C LEU A 110 5.94 -1.99 -1.70
N GLY A 111 6.62 -2.39 -0.63
CA GLY A 111 7.27 -3.70 -0.55
C GLY A 111 8.46 -3.82 -1.49
N GLU A 112 9.13 -2.72 -1.79
CA GLU A 112 10.38 -2.69 -2.54
C GLU A 112 11.58 -2.82 -1.59
N PRO A 113 12.71 -3.37 -2.06
CA PRO A 113 13.95 -3.34 -1.31
C PRO A 113 14.33 -1.89 -0.97
N LEU A 114 14.75 -1.67 0.27
CA LEU A 114 15.35 -0.41 0.68
C LEU A 114 16.65 -0.18 -0.09
N ASP A 115 17.06 1.09 -0.25
CA ASP A 115 18.32 1.39 -0.94
C ASP A 115 19.56 0.99 -0.09
N ASP A 116 19.37 0.74 1.20
CA ASP A 116 20.41 0.39 2.16
C ASP A 116 20.63 -1.12 2.28
N ASP A 117 21.88 -1.53 2.53
CA ASP A 117 22.25 -2.93 2.77
C ASP A 117 21.59 -3.47 4.05
N VAL A 118 21.46 -4.79 4.16
CA VAL A 118 21.02 -5.46 5.40
C VAL A 118 22.19 -6.03 6.18
N ASP A 119 22.08 -6.04 7.50
CA ASP A 119 23.05 -6.68 8.39
C ASP A 119 22.87 -8.22 8.43
N GLU A 120 23.68 -8.89 9.24
CA GLU A 120 23.63 -10.35 9.42
C GLU A 120 22.29 -10.86 9.97
N ASN A 121 21.47 -9.99 10.56
CA ASN A 121 20.15 -10.30 11.09
C ASN A 121 19.02 -9.93 10.12
N GLY A 122 19.34 -9.45 8.91
CA GLY A 122 18.36 -9.02 7.91
C GLY A 122 17.71 -7.66 8.24
N ILE A 123 18.36 -6.84 9.08
CA ILE A 123 17.88 -5.50 9.43
C ILE A 123 18.60 -4.48 8.54
N SER A 124 17.87 -3.50 8.02
CA SER A 124 18.48 -2.42 7.23
C SER A 124 19.56 -1.66 8.02
N THR A 125 20.72 -1.49 7.38
CA THR A 125 21.87 -0.75 7.88
C THR A 125 21.70 0.76 7.77
N GLY A 126 20.69 1.22 7.01
CA GLY A 126 20.33 2.62 6.85
C GLY A 126 19.61 3.25 8.06
N PRO A 127 19.02 4.44 7.88
CA PRO A 127 18.32 5.16 8.94
C PRO A 127 16.99 4.50 9.31
N LEU A 128 16.40 3.73 8.40
CA LEU A 128 15.16 3.00 8.62
C LEU A 128 15.44 1.59 9.12
N LYS A 129 15.55 1.42 10.45
CA LYS A 129 15.80 0.12 11.09
C LYS A 129 14.54 -0.74 11.12
N VAL A 130 14.30 -1.48 10.04
CA VAL A 130 13.15 -2.40 9.92
C VAL A 130 13.62 -3.83 9.71
N SER A 131 12.93 -4.78 10.34
CA SER A 131 13.09 -6.20 10.09
C SER A 131 12.27 -6.62 8.87
N GLN A 132 12.56 -7.81 8.35
CA GLN A 132 11.80 -8.39 7.24
C GLN A 132 10.31 -8.58 7.57
N ASP A 133 9.98 -8.92 8.81
CA ASP A 133 8.58 -9.07 9.25
C ASP A 133 7.81 -7.74 9.15
N VAL A 134 8.44 -6.64 9.59
CA VAL A 134 7.85 -5.30 9.49
C VAL A 134 7.72 -4.87 8.03
N ALA A 135 8.73 -5.16 7.21
CA ALA A 135 8.68 -4.87 5.78
C ALA A 135 7.54 -5.64 5.08
N THR A 136 7.27 -6.86 5.52
CA THR A 136 6.17 -7.67 4.99
C THR A 136 4.81 -7.13 5.42
N SER A 137 4.66 -6.70 6.68
CA SER A 137 3.38 -6.20 7.20
C SER A 137 2.98 -4.81 6.70
N VAL A 138 3.96 -4.01 6.27
CA VAL A 138 3.75 -2.62 5.80
C VAL A 138 3.57 -2.56 4.28
N SER A 139 3.85 -3.66 3.59
CA SER A 139 3.85 -3.75 2.14
C SER A 139 2.42 -3.87 1.58
N ILE A 140 1.97 -2.84 0.87
CA ILE A 140 0.68 -2.88 0.15
C ILE A 140 0.66 -3.99 -0.92
N ARG A 141 1.83 -4.36 -1.47
CA ARG A 141 1.96 -5.48 -2.41
C ARG A 141 1.61 -6.81 -1.73
N ASN A 142 2.02 -6.99 -0.47
CA ASN A 142 1.69 -8.20 0.28
C ASN A 142 0.19 -8.25 0.58
N ASP A 143 -0.41 -7.12 0.96
CA ASP A 143 -1.85 -7.03 1.23
C ASP A 143 -2.68 -7.33 -0.03
N LEU A 144 -2.29 -6.77 -1.18
CA LEU A 144 -2.86 -7.09 -2.49
C LEU A 144 -2.77 -8.58 -2.85
N MET A 145 -1.61 -9.19 -2.60
CA MET A 145 -1.41 -10.61 -2.87
C MET A 145 -2.34 -11.47 -2.00
N VAL A 146 -2.46 -11.15 -0.70
CA VAL A 146 -3.34 -11.86 0.24
C VAL A 146 -4.80 -11.72 -0.18
N ALA A 147 -5.25 -10.50 -0.54
CA ALA A 147 -6.61 -10.25 -1.01
C ALA A 147 -6.92 -11.04 -2.30
N THR A 148 -5.98 -11.10 -3.23
CA THR A 148 -6.14 -11.84 -4.51
C THR A 148 -6.22 -13.36 -4.29
N ILE A 149 -5.38 -13.91 -3.40
CA ILE A 149 -5.42 -15.34 -3.07
C ILE A 149 -6.76 -15.72 -2.42
N ALA A 150 -7.26 -14.88 -1.51
CA ALA A 150 -8.57 -15.08 -0.90
C ALA A 150 -9.68 -15.14 -1.96
N ALA A 151 -9.69 -14.21 -2.93
CA ALA A 151 -10.65 -14.18 -4.04
C ALA A 151 -10.58 -15.42 -4.95
N GLY A 152 -9.37 -15.95 -5.20
CA GLY A 152 -9.18 -17.15 -6.03
C GLY A 152 -9.69 -18.45 -5.39
N GLY A 153 -9.68 -18.53 -4.06
CA GLY A 153 -10.07 -19.72 -3.30
C GLY A 153 -11.58 -20.02 -3.26
N GLU A 154 -12.43 -19.06 -3.61
CA GLU A 154 -13.89 -19.22 -3.55
C GLU A 154 -14.52 -19.77 -4.85
N SER A 155 -13.76 -19.91 -5.95
CA SER A 155 -14.32 -20.35 -7.25
C SER A 155 -14.41 -21.87 -7.48
N GLU A 156 -13.84 -22.71 -6.60
CA GLU A 156 -13.85 -24.19 -6.77
C GLU A 156 -14.93 -24.93 -5.95
N GLY A 157 -15.86 -24.22 -5.28
CA GLY A 157 -16.79 -24.83 -4.31
C GLY A 157 -18.27 -24.98 -4.70
N ALA A 158 -18.74 -24.41 -5.82
CA ALA A 158 -20.19 -24.38 -6.15
C ALA A 158 -20.59 -25.35 -7.28
N GLY A 159 -19.79 -26.40 -7.50
CA GLY A 159 -20.06 -27.45 -8.48
C GLY A 159 -20.83 -28.64 -7.91
N VAL A 160 -22.16 -28.58 -8.01
CA VAL A 160 -23.09 -29.72 -8.16
C VAL A 160 -23.36 -30.61 -6.93
N LEU A 161 -24.63 -30.64 -6.49
CA LEU A 161 -25.50 -31.84 -6.44
C LEU A 161 -26.87 -31.48 -5.84
N PHE A 162 -27.76 -30.89 -6.65
CA PHE A 162 -29.19 -31.00 -6.36
C PHE A 162 -29.69 -32.29 -7.02
N PRO A 163 -30.14 -33.30 -6.26
CA PRO A 163 -30.86 -34.43 -6.84
C PRO A 163 -32.17 -33.90 -7.44
N THR A 164 -32.37 -34.22 -8.71
CA THR A 164 -33.61 -33.96 -9.45
C THR A 164 -34.80 -34.60 -8.74
N ASP A 165 -35.78 -33.77 -8.43
CA ASP A 165 -37.09 -34.10 -7.88
C ASP A 165 -37.81 -35.16 -8.75
N PRO A 166 -38.22 -36.32 -8.21
CA PRO A 166 -39.11 -37.22 -8.93
C PRO A 166 -40.55 -36.69 -8.82
N SER A 167 -41.06 -36.13 -9.91
CA SER A 167 -42.47 -35.76 -10.06
C SER A 167 -43.41 -36.96 -9.81
N PRO A 168 -44.66 -36.70 -9.38
CA PRO A 168 -45.56 -37.71 -8.85
C PRO A 168 -46.40 -38.38 -9.95
N LEU A 169 -46.64 -39.69 -9.81
CA LEU A 169 -47.81 -40.41 -10.32
C LEU A 169 -48.22 -41.50 -9.33
#